data_AF-A0A914HJR9-F1
#
_entry.id   AF-A0A914HJR9-F1
#
_cell.length_a   1.000
_cell.length_b   1.000
_cell.length_c   1.000
_cell.angle_alpha   90.00
_cell.angle_beta   90.00
_cell.angle_gamma   90.00
#
_symmetry.space_group_name_H-M   'P 1'
#
loop_
_entity.id
_entity.type
_entity.pdbx_description
1 polymer ?
#
loop_
_entity_poly.entity_id
_entity_poly.type
_entity_poly.pdbx_seq_one_letter_code
_entity_poly.pdbx_strand_id
1 'polypeptide(L)'
;MMARIHFGRLVVFLFTFASYALYHASRKTLSGVKSSLSDDWLNGTTHRPLFHDPTSAQTFLGLLDALFMICYAFALVFWGWLGDRFNPLGVVAFGMIGSAVTLIAFGCVPFWLHFYSIVWYLLIYALFGVVQACGWPNEVAIMANWFPKTNRGFIMGMWAACQPFGNILGALIISLVLPLGYENAFAFNALLILIGAFFLLIFVSPKPPHSTEVPIPSPPIESRERQPTNGIVGGSSSDEDDFSGTPIFRTSSQPSNIRAVTMCEALFLPSVLPYCLCNACLKFVNYAFFFWLPFYLTFKYQWPETEANQLSIWYDIGGIVGSVLGGMASDRLGHRSPIILLMLVISLPLLFVYSGLGPYNLIVGTIAVDLGSQPALANNAEAMSTVTGLIDGIGSAGSALGQLFVPMIQNRLGWVWVFQLFVLMNIFSAMCLIRRFFHDVRLFYLSLRPRENEHRQENEPLISAD
;
A
#
# COMPACT_ATOMS: atom_id res chain seq x y z
N MET A 1 -8.18 -13.46 -30.83
CA MET A 1 -7.24 -12.51 -30.17
C MET A 1 -7.78 -11.97 -28.86
N MET A 2 -8.98 -11.36 -28.83
CA MET A 2 -9.58 -10.84 -27.58
C MET A 2 -9.73 -11.91 -26.47
N ALA A 3 -10.15 -13.14 -26.81
CA ALA A 3 -10.26 -14.23 -25.83
C ALA A 3 -8.93 -14.57 -25.12
N ARG A 4 -7.79 -14.48 -25.82
CA ARG A 4 -6.46 -14.70 -25.22
C ARG A 4 -6.07 -13.58 -24.26
N ILE A 5 -6.45 -12.34 -24.56
CA ILE A 5 -6.19 -11.18 -23.69
C ILE A 5 -7.09 -11.24 -22.44
N HIS A 6 -8.37 -11.57 -22.59
CA HIS A 6 -9.27 -11.74 -21.43
C HIS A 6 -8.83 -12.89 -20.52
N PHE A 7 -8.43 -14.02 -21.10
CA PHE A 7 -7.86 -15.13 -20.34
C PHE A 7 -6.57 -14.75 -19.64
N GLY A 8 -5.64 -14.07 -20.32
CA GLY A 8 -4.39 -13.60 -19.72
C GLY A 8 -4.63 -12.61 -18.57
N ARG A 9 -5.61 -11.70 -18.69
CA ARG A 9 -6.01 -10.80 -17.60
C ARG A 9 -6.53 -11.56 -16.39
N LEU A 10 -7.38 -12.57 -16.60
CA LEU A 10 -7.88 -13.40 -15.51
C LEU A 10 -6.75 -14.16 -14.80
N VAL A 11 -5.85 -14.78 -15.57
CA VAL A 11 -4.68 -15.50 -15.04
C VAL A 11 -3.82 -14.55 -14.21
N VAL A 12 -3.44 -13.40 -14.76
CA VAL A 12 -2.61 -12.42 -14.04
C VAL A 12 -3.29 -11.96 -12.77
N PHE A 13 -4.58 -11.60 -12.82
CA PHE A 13 -5.34 -11.20 -11.63
C PHE A 13 -5.31 -12.28 -10.55
N LEU A 14 -5.61 -13.53 -10.90
CA LEU A 14 -5.71 -14.61 -9.91
C LEU A 14 -4.36 -14.96 -9.29
N PHE A 15 -3.29 -15.03 -10.09
CA PHE A 15 -1.98 -15.40 -9.58
C PHE A 15 -1.29 -14.27 -8.82
N THR A 16 -1.46 -13.00 -9.21
CA THR A 16 -0.98 -11.86 -8.40
C THR A 16 -1.81 -11.74 -7.11
N PHE A 17 -3.13 -11.89 -7.19
CA PHE A 17 -3.97 -11.95 -5.98
C PHE A 17 -3.50 -13.05 -5.03
N ALA A 18 -3.25 -14.25 -5.54
CA ALA A 18 -2.77 -15.37 -4.74
C ALA A 18 -1.35 -15.13 -4.19
N SER A 19 -0.41 -14.61 -4.99
CA SER A 19 0.95 -14.35 -4.51
C SER A 19 0.96 -13.31 -3.39
N TYR A 20 0.22 -12.20 -3.53
CA TYR A 20 0.16 -11.19 -2.48
C TYR A 20 -0.62 -11.66 -1.25
N ALA A 21 -1.64 -12.50 -1.43
CA ALA A 21 -2.28 -13.19 -0.31
C ALA A 21 -1.29 -14.09 0.45
N LEU A 22 -0.39 -14.78 -0.25
CA LEU A 22 0.63 -15.62 0.39
C LEU A 22 1.71 -14.80 1.11
N TYR A 23 2.09 -13.64 0.57
CA TYR A 23 2.87 -12.66 1.33
C TYR A 23 2.19 -12.33 2.67
N HIS A 24 0.90 -12.03 2.64
CA HIS A 24 0.15 -11.71 3.86
C HIS A 24 -0.02 -12.89 4.82
N ALA A 25 -0.29 -14.10 4.31
CA ALA A 25 -0.33 -15.32 5.12
C ALA A 25 1.00 -15.55 5.84
N SER A 26 2.13 -15.37 5.13
CA SER A 26 3.47 -15.51 5.69
C SER A 26 3.76 -14.49 6.80
N ARG A 27 3.30 -13.23 6.67
CA ARG A 27 3.41 -12.19 7.71
C ARG A 27 2.58 -12.50 8.95
N LYS A 28 1.44 -13.19 8.79
CA LYS A 28 0.53 -13.53 9.88
C LYS A 28 1.14 -14.56 10.84
N THR A 29 2.10 -15.35 10.38
CA THR A 29 2.73 -16.45 11.14
C THR A 29 3.13 -16.06 12.55
N LEU A 30 3.97 -15.02 12.74
CA LEU A 30 4.43 -14.62 14.07
C LEU A 30 3.26 -14.20 14.97
N SER A 31 2.33 -13.40 14.46
CA SER A 31 1.16 -12.91 15.19
C SER A 31 0.33 -14.04 15.81
N GLY A 32 0.19 -15.16 15.09
CA GLY A 32 -0.61 -16.29 15.53
C GLY A 32 0.11 -17.30 16.42
N VAL A 33 1.41 -17.15 16.65
CA VAL A 33 2.21 -18.06 17.50
C VAL A 33 2.96 -17.35 18.62
N LYS A 34 2.64 -16.08 18.88
CA LYS A 34 3.33 -15.24 19.87
C LYS A 34 3.33 -15.87 21.26
N SER A 35 2.23 -16.49 21.67
CA SER A 35 2.12 -17.08 23.00
C SER A 35 3.05 -18.30 23.09
N SER A 36 2.93 -19.22 22.13
CA SER A 36 3.76 -20.43 22.08
C SER A 36 5.27 -20.11 21.97
N LEU A 37 5.64 -19.15 21.12
CA LEU A 37 7.04 -18.73 20.94
C LEU A 37 7.58 -18.03 22.19
N SER A 38 6.78 -17.17 22.83
CA SER A 38 7.17 -16.53 24.09
C SER A 38 7.35 -17.54 25.21
N ASP A 39 6.47 -18.54 25.30
CA ASP A 39 6.56 -19.60 26.29
C ASP A 39 7.83 -20.44 26.07
N ASP A 40 8.20 -20.72 24.82
CA ASP A 40 9.45 -21.42 24.49
C ASP A 40 10.70 -20.59 24.82
N TRP A 41 10.66 -19.27 24.68
CA TRP A 41 11.76 -18.41 25.12
C TRP A 41 11.95 -18.38 26.64
N LEU A 42 10.88 -18.61 27.41
CA LEU A 42 10.89 -18.60 28.87
C LEU A 42 11.18 -19.98 29.47
N ASN A 43 10.64 -21.04 28.86
CA ASN A 43 10.61 -22.39 29.41
C ASN A 43 11.26 -23.45 28.51
N GLY A 44 11.79 -23.04 27.35
CA GLY A 44 12.35 -23.93 26.34
C GLY A 44 13.57 -24.73 26.80
N THR A 45 13.84 -25.81 26.08
CA THR A 45 14.73 -26.93 26.45
C THR A 45 16.23 -26.62 26.44
N THR A 46 16.65 -25.36 26.29
CA THR A 46 18.04 -24.98 26.53
C THR A 46 18.29 -24.77 28.02
N HIS A 47 19.48 -25.12 28.51
CA HIS A 47 19.89 -24.94 29.92
C HIS A 47 19.77 -23.49 30.45
N ARG A 48 19.49 -22.51 29.58
CA ARG A 48 19.23 -21.11 29.93
C ARG A 48 18.06 -20.57 29.10
N PRO A 49 17.05 -19.94 29.74
CA PRO A 49 15.98 -19.27 29.01
C PRO A 49 16.49 -17.98 28.36
N LEU A 50 15.89 -17.59 27.22
CA LEU A 50 16.25 -16.37 26.50
C LEU A 50 15.81 -15.11 27.28
N PHE A 51 14.67 -15.20 27.95
CA PHE A 51 14.14 -14.17 28.84
C PHE A 51 13.79 -14.79 30.19
N HIS A 52 13.89 -14.02 31.27
CA HIS A 52 13.55 -14.49 32.62
C HIS A 52 12.14 -14.10 33.06
N ASP A 53 11.50 -13.20 32.32
CA ASP A 53 10.20 -12.66 32.65
C ASP A 53 9.33 -12.47 31.39
N PRO A 54 8.00 -12.68 31.49
CA PRO A 54 7.10 -12.50 30.35
C PRO A 54 7.09 -11.08 29.78
N THR A 55 7.35 -10.06 30.60
CA THR A 55 7.34 -8.66 30.20
C THR A 55 8.46 -8.33 29.21
N SER A 56 9.66 -8.86 29.44
CA SER A 56 10.81 -8.75 28.55
C SER A 56 10.55 -9.47 27.22
N ALA A 57 9.97 -10.68 27.26
CA ALA A 57 9.60 -11.42 26.06
C ALA A 57 8.53 -10.67 25.23
N GLN A 58 7.50 -10.11 25.86
CA GLN A 58 6.47 -9.30 25.20
C GLN A 58 7.03 -8.01 24.58
N THR A 59 7.94 -7.35 25.29
CA THR A 59 8.64 -6.16 24.78
C THR A 59 9.50 -6.52 23.57
N PHE A 60 10.14 -7.69 23.59
CA PHE A 60 10.91 -8.20 22.46
C PHE A 60 10.04 -8.57 21.25
N LEU A 61 8.87 -9.17 21.46
CA LEU A 61 7.89 -9.41 20.37
C LEU A 61 7.50 -8.11 19.67
N GLY A 62 7.22 -7.05 20.42
CA GLY A 62 6.92 -5.75 19.82
C GLY A 62 8.11 -5.09 19.15
N LEU A 63 9.33 -5.30 19.65
CA LEU A 63 10.55 -4.88 18.96
C LEU A 63 10.72 -5.60 17.61
N LEU A 64 10.43 -6.90 17.55
CA LEU A 64 10.47 -7.67 16.29
C LEU A 64 9.45 -7.14 15.29
N ASP A 65 8.19 -6.95 15.69
CA ASP A 65 7.16 -6.40 14.79
C ASP A 65 7.50 -4.97 14.34
N ALA A 66 8.06 -4.14 15.23
CA ALA A 66 8.53 -2.80 14.89
C ALA A 66 9.67 -2.86 13.88
N LEU A 67 10.66 -3.72 14.12
CA LEU A 67 11.83 -3.90 13.27
C LEU A 67 11.42 -4.35 11.87
N PHE A 68 10.52 -5.33 11.78
CA PHE A 68 9.91 -5.76 10.52
C PHE A 68 9.31 -4.58 9.77
N MET A 69 8.47 -3.77 10.44
CA MET A 69 7.79 -2.63 9.80
C MET A 69 8.76 -1.50 9.40
N ILE A 70 9.82 -1.25 10.17
CA ILE A 70 10.86 -0.28 9.84
C ILE A 70 11.62 -0.73 8.59
N CYS A 71 12.14 -1.95 8.61
CA CYS A 71 12.87 -2.53 7.48
C CYS A 71 12.00 -2.58 6.22
N TYR A 72 10.72 -2.96 6.37
CA TYR A 72 9.74 -2.96 5.29
C TYR A 72 9.53 -1.55 4.72
N ALA A 73 9.33 -0.54 5.57
CA ALA A 73 9.12 0.84 5.15
C ALA A 73 10.28 1.41 4.33
N PHE A 74 11.53 1.19 4.77
CA PHE A 74 12.71 1.62 4.04
C PHE A 74 12.91 0.84 2.75
N ALA A 75 12.68 -0.47 2.78
CA ALA A 75 12.87 -1.34 1.63
C ALA A 75 11.83 -1.10 0.52
N LEU A 76 10.62 -0.64 0.83
CA LEU A 76 9.60 -0.30 -0.18
C LEU A 76 10.10 0.71 -1.22
N VAL A 77 10.82 1.74 -0.77
CA VAL A 77 11.38 2.75 -1.68
C VAL A 77 12.44 2.13 -2.59
N PHE A 78 13.32 1.32 -2.01
CA PHE A 78 14.37 0.61 -2.74
C PHE A 78 13.80 -0.37 -3.77
N TRP A 79 12.83 -1.18 -3.39
CA TRP A 79 12.23 -2.19 -4.26
C TRP A 79 11.28 -1.62 -5.31
N GLY A 80 10.66 -0.46 -5.05
CA GLY A 80 9.95 0.31 -6.07
C GLY A 80 10.89 0.72 -7.20
N TRP A 81 11.99 1.40 -6.85
CA TRP A 81 13.01 1.82 -7.80
C TRP A 81 13.68 0.65 -8.54
N LEU A 82 13.96 -0.45 -7.84
CA LEU A 82 14.58 -1.62 -8.45
C LEU A 82 13.60 -2.34 -9.39
N GLY A 83 12.32 -2.41 -9.01
CA GLY A 83 11.23 -2.97 -9.80
C GLY A 83 11.02 -2.30 -11.16
N ASP A 84 11.31 -1.01 -11.23
CA ASP A 84 11.24 -0.23 -12.46
C ASP A 84 12.37 -0.55 -13.45
N ARG A 85 13.51 -1.05 -12.95
CA ARG A 85 14.71 -1.39 -13.75
C ARG A 85 14.80 -2.87 -14.12
N PHE A 86 14.28 -3.73 -13.27
CA PHE A 86 14.31 -5.18 -13.44
C PHE A 86 12.94 -5.70 -13.87
N ASN A 87 12.87 -7.00 -14.18
CA ASN A 87 11.58 -7.64 -14.42
C ASN A 87 10.79 -7.68 -13.10
N PRO A 88 9.62 -7.00 -12.98
CA PRO A 88 8.88 -6.93 -11.73
C PRO A 88 8.42 -8.31 -11.25
N LEU A 89 8.15 -9.25 -12.16
CA LEU A 89 7.81 -10.64 -11.81
C LEU A 89 8.96 -11.36 -11.11
N GLY A 90 10.18 -11.16 -11.60
CA GLY A 90 11.38 -11.74 -10.99
C GLY A 90 11.64 -11.18 -9.59
N VAL A 91 11.37 -9.89 -9.39
CA VAL A 91 11.48 -9.24 -8.08
C VAL A 91 10.45 -9.79 -7.10
N VAL A 92 9.18 -9.94 -7.51
CA VAL A 92 8.14 -10.55 -6.67
C VAL A 92 8.50 -11.98 -6.30
N ALA A 93 8.97 -12.80 -7.25
CA ALA A 93 9.36 -14.17 -6.98
C ALA A 93 10.57 -14.25 -6.02
N PHE A 94 11.55 -13.36 -6.18
CA PHE A 94 12.69 -13.25 -5.26
C PHE A 94 12.23 -13.01 -3.82
N GLY A 95 11.31 -12.07 -3.60
CA GLY A 95 10.79 -11.82 -2.26
C GLY A 95 10.00 -13.00 -1.70
N MET A 96 9.24 -13.74 -2.51
CA MET A 96 8.49 -14.90 -2.05
C MET A 96 9.45 -16.02 -1.60
N ILE A 97 10.48 -16.31 -2.39
CA ILE A 97 11.51 -17.31 -2.05
C ILE A 97 12.31 -16.85 -0.83
N GLY A 98 12.75 -15.58 -0.81
CA GLY A 98 13.47 -15.00 0.32
C GLY A 98 12.65 -15.07 1.60
N SER A 99 11.35 -14.79 1.51
CA SER A 99 10.40 -14.89 2.62
C SER A 99 10.30 -16.30 3.19
N ALA A 100 10.20 -17.31 2.32
CA ALA A 100 10.21 -18.71 2.74
C ALA A 100 11.49 -19.06 3.52
N VAL A 101 12.66 -18.67 3.00
CA VAL A 101 13.96 -18.90 3.63
C VAL A 101 14.02 -18.23 5.01
N THR A 102 13.64 -16.95 5.10
CA THR A 102 13.67 -16.22 6.36
C THR A 102 12.67 -16.74 7.38
N LEU A 103 11.50 -17.24 6.97
CA LEU A 103 10.54 -17.85 7.91
C LEU A 103 11.09 -19.13 8.53
N ILE A 104 11.68 -20.03 7.72
CA ILE A 104 12.34 -21.24 8.22
C ILE A 104 13.49 -20.87 9.15
N ALA A 105 14.33 -19.91 8.74
CA ALA A 105 15.45 -19.45 9.54
C ALA A 105 15.02 -18.79 10.86
N PHE A 106 13.85 -18.14 10.90
CA PHE A 106 13.33 -17.47 12.08
C PHE A 106 12.68 -18.46 13.07
N GLY A 107 11.72 -19.26 12.59
CA GLY A 107 10.87 -20.06 13.47
C GLY A 107 11.36 -21.49 13.68
N CYS A 108 11.95 -22.10 12.66
CA CYS A 108 12.30 -23.52 12.70
C CYS A 108 13.74 -23.77 13.15
N VAL A 109 14.69 -23.01 12.62
CA VAL A 109 16.12 -23.24 12.86
C VAL A 109 16.52 -23.09 14.35
N PRO A 110 16.12 -22.02 15.08
CA PRO A 110 16.36 -21.92 16.52
C PRO A 110 15.78 -23.08 17.32
N PHE A 111 14.58 -23.52 16.96
CA PHE A 111 13.87 -24.61 17.63
C PHE A 111 14.56 -25.96 17.39
N TRP A 112 14.83 -26.33 16.13
CA TRP A 112 15.45 -27.61 15.77
C TRP A 112 16.88 -27.77 16.26
N LEU A 113 17.64 -26.68 16.31
CA LEU A 113 19.04 -26.68 16.73
C LEU A 113 19.22 -26.27 18.19
N HIS A 114 18.12 -26.00 18.91
CA HIS A 114 18.12 -25.57 20.32
C HIS A 114 19.10 -24.42 20.60
N PHE A 115 19.08 -23.37 19.77
CA PHE A 115 19.81 -22.14 20.04
C PHE A 115 18.88 -20.93 19.96
N TYR A 116 18.76 -20.21 21.07
CA TYR A 116 17.92 -19.01 21.16
C TYR A 116 18.82 -17.79 21.32
N SER A 117 18.76 -16.87 20.37
CA SER A 117 19.61 -15.68 20.33
C SER A 117 18.84 -14.45 19.90
N ILE A 118 18.88 -13.40 20.72
CA ILE A 118 18.27 -12.09 20.43
C ILE A 118 18.77 -11.57 19.08
N VAL A 119 20.08 -11.63 18.85
CA VAL A 119 20.71 -11.12 17.61
C VAL A 119 20.22 -11.88 16.39
N TRP A 120 20.08 -13.20 16.49
CA TRP A 120 19.57 -14.03 15.39
C TRP A 120 18.14 -13.62 15.01
N TYR A 121 17.23 -13.57 15.99
CA TYR A 121 15.85 -13.19 15.75
C TYR A 121 15.73 -11.79 15.14
N LEU A 122 16.50 -10.82 15.64
CA LEU A 122 16.51 -9.45 15.09
C LEU A 122 17.00 -9.43 13.63
N LEU A 123 18.13 -10.08 13.32
CA LEU A 123 18.70 -10.07 11.97
C LEU A 123 17.80 -10.77 10.96
N ILE A 124 17.30 -11.96 11.28
CA ILE A 124 16.46 -12.72 10.36
C ILE A 124 15.12 -12.04 10.13
N TYR A 125 14.50 -11.45 11.18
CA TYR A 125 13.21 -10.79 11.03
C TYR A 125 13.32 -9.41 10.37
N ALA A 126 14.44 -8.70 10.55
CA ALA A 126 14.77 -7.53 9.74
C ALA A 126 14.90 -7.91 8.25
N LEU A 127 15.63 -8.98 7.94
CA LEU A 127 15.77 -9.49 6.58
C LEU A 127 14.41 -9.89 5.99
N PHE A 128 13.55 -10.55 6.79
CA PHE A 128 12.17 -10.85 6.40
C PHE A 128 11.41 -9.60 5.99
N GLY A 129 11.50 -8.51 6.78
CA GLY A 129 10.91 -7.21 6.43
C GLY A 129 11.42 -6.65 5.10
N VAL A 130 12.74 -6.74 4.85
CA VAL A 130 13.34 -6.27 3.58
C VAL A 130 12.84 -7.08 2.39
N VAL A 131 12.85 -8.41 2.45
CA VAL A 131 12.43 -9.25 1.30
C VAL A 131 10.92 -9.20 1.07
N GLN A 132 10.13 -8.99 2.13
CA GLN A 132 8.66 -8.84 2.05
C GLN A 132 8.22 -7.55 1.36
N ALA A 133 9.01 -6.48 1.46
CA ALA A 133 8.69 -5.16 0.90
C ALA A 133 8.64 -5.14 -0.63
N CYS A 134 9.27 -6.10 -1.30
CA CYS A 134 9.31 -6.09 -2.76
C CYS A 134 7.98 -6.45 -3.43
N GLY A 135 7.07 -7.16 -2.73
CA GLY A 135 5.82 -7.66 -3.33
C GLY A 135 4.90 -6.54 -3.83
N TRP A 136 4.53 -5.61 -2.95
CA TRP A 136 3.49 -4.62 -3.22
C TRP A 136 3.75 -3.74 -4.47
N PRO A 137 4.86 -2.98 -4.55
CA PRO A 137 5.07 -2.06 -5.68
C PRO A 137 5.16 -2.80 -7.02
N ASN A 138 5.78 -3.98 -7.03
CA ASN A 138 5.98 -4.76 -8.24
C ASN A 138 4.68 -5.44 -8.71
N GLU A 139 3.85 -5.94 -7.80
CA GLU A 139 2.54 -6.48 -8.17
C GLU A 139 1.58 -5.41 -8.67
N VAL A 140 1.59 -4.22 -8.05
CA VAL A 140 0.84 -3.06 -8.55
C VAL A 140 1.30 -2.68 -9.97
N ALA A 141 2.61 -2.72 -10.25
CA ALA A 141 3.14 -2.46 -11.60
C ALA A 141 2.71 -3.53 -12.62
N ILE A 142 2.70 -4.81 -12.25
CA ILE A 142 2.17 -5.89 -13.12
C ILE A 142 0.69 -5.67 -13.42
N MET A 143 -0.11 -5.37 -12.40
CA MET A 143 -1.54 -5.05 -12.55
C MET A 143 -1.76 -3.82 -13.44
N ALA A 144 -0.93 -2.79 -13.30
CA ALA A 144 -0.95 -1.58 -14.12
C ALA A 144 -0.74 -1.87 -15.61
N ASN A 145 0.13 -2.84 -15.94
CA ASN A 145 0.47 -3.19 -17.32
C ASN A 145 -0.64 -3.99 -18.02
N TRP A 146 -1.44 -4.76 -17.29
CA TRP A 146 -2.44 -5.67 -17.85
C TRP A 146 -3.86 -5.09 -17.96
N PHE A 147 -4.19 -4.13 -17.08
CA PHE A 147 -5.53 -3.60 -16.95
C PHE A 147 -5.65 -2.18 -17.51
N PRO A 148 -6.66 -1.91 -18.36
CA PRO A 148 -6.87 -0.59 -18.95
C PRO A 148 -7.27 0.42 -17.87
N LYS A 149 -7.15 1.71 -18.20
CA LYS A 149 -7.47 2.82 -17.30
C LYS A 149 -8.96 2.86 -16.90
N THR A 150 -9.83 2.34 -17.77
CA THR A 150 -11.27 2.22 -17.52
C THR A 150 -11.54 1.19 -16.42
N ASN A 151 -12.25 1.57 -15.36
CA ASN A 151 -12.59 0.74 -14.19
C ASN A 151 -11.38 0.27 -13.36
N ARG A 152 -10.22 0.93 -13.47
CA ARG A 152 -9.00 0.58 -12.73
C ARG A 152 -9.21 0.60 -11.21
N GLY A 153 -9.97 1.58 -10.69
CA GLY A 153 -10.29 1.68 -9.27
C GLY A 153 -11.01 0.43 -8.74
N PHE A 154 -12.06 -0.02 -9.43
CA PHE A 154 -12.80 -1.23 -9.08
C PHE A 154 -11.92 -2.49 -9.13
N ILE A 155 -11.11 -2.66 -10.18
CA ILE A 155 -10.22 -3.82 -10.33
C ILE A 155 -9.16 -3.84 -9.23
N MET A 156 -8.51 -2.71 -8.97
CA MET A 156 -7.52 -2.59 -7.90
C MET A 156 -8.17 -2.75 -6.51
N GLY A 157 -9.42 -2.32 -6.33
CA GLY A 157 -10.18 -2.50 -5.10
C GLY A 157 -10.50 -3.98 -4.83
N MET A 158 -10.98 -4.72 -5.83
CA MET A 158 -11.16 -6.18 -5.73
C MET A 158 -9.83 -6.89 -5.50
N TRP A 159 -8.78 -6.48 -6.21
CA TRP A 159 -7.46 -7.06 -6.08
C TRP A 159 -6.89 -6.84 -4.67
N ALA A 160 -7.07 -5.64 -4.09
CA ALA A 160 -6.60 -5.30 -2.75
C ALA A 160 -7.22 -6.16 -1.62
N ALA A 161 -8.33 -6.87 -1.89
CA ALA A 161 -8.87 -7.86 -0.96
C ALA A 161 -7.93 -9.07 -0.75
N CYS A 162 -6.88 -9.22 -1.56
CA CYS A 162 -5.84 -10.25 -1.37
C CYS A 162 -5.16 -10.14 0.00
N GLN A 163 -4.96 -8.93 0.52
CA GLN A 163 -4.33 -8.72 1.81
C GLN A 163 -5.13 -9.35 2.97
N PRO A 164 -6.39 -8.96 3.23
CA PRO A 164 -7.17 -9.59 4.28
C PRO A 164 -7.45 -11.06 3.98
N PHE A 165 -7.64 -11.47 2.72
CA PHE A 165 -7.76 -12.88 2.36
C PHE A 165 -6.53 -13.69 2.79
N GLY A 166 -5.32 -13.16 2.53
CA GLY A 166 -4.06 -13.75 2.97
C GLY A 166 -3.94 -13.85 4.49
N ASN A 167 -4.38 -12.81 5.21
CA ASN A 167 -4.39 -12.84 6.67
C ASN A 167 -5.30 -13.96 7.22
N ILE A 168 -6.48 -14.14 6.62
CA ILE A 168 -7.42 -15.22 6.98
C ILE A 168 -6.78 -16.58 6.70
N LEU A 169 -6.20 -16.76 5.51
CA LEU A 169 -5.52 -17.99 5.12
C LEU A 169 -4.38 -18.32 6.10
N GLY A 170 -3.55 -17.34 6.44
CA GLY A 170 -2.46 -17.51 7.41
C GLY A 170 -2.97 -17.92 8.79
N ALA A 171 -4.00 -17.24 9.31
CA ALA A 171 -4.61 -17.58 10.61
C ALA A 171 -5.17 -19.00 10.63
N LEU A 172 -5.86 -19.43 9.56
CA LEU A 172 -6.39 -20.79 9.44
C LEU A 172 -5.28 -21.84 9.39
N ILE A 173 -4.22 -21.59 8.62
CA ILE A 173 -3.06 -22.51 8.54
C ILE A 173 -2.41 -22.64 9.91
N ILE A 174 -2.16 -21.52 10.60
CA ILE A 174 -1.59 -21.54 11.96
C ILE A 174 -2.48 -22.37 12.87
N SER A 175 -3.79 -22.08 12.95
CA SER A 175 -4.73 -22.84 13.78
C SER A 175 -4.73 -24.35 13.48
N LEU A 176 -4.56 -24.74 12.22
CA LEU A 176 -4.55 -26.14 11.80
C LEU A 176 -3.28 -26.88 12.26
N VAL A 177 -2.12 -26.23 12.18
CA VAL A 177 -0.82 -26.88 12.40
C VAL A 177 -0.26 -26.66 13.80
N LEU A 178 -0.75 -25.66 14.53
CA LEU A 178 -0.29 -25.32 15.87
C LEU A 178 -0.32 -26.49 16.87
N PRO A 179 -1.32 -27.41 16.86
CA PRO A 179 -1.29 -28.60 17.72
C PRO A 179 -0.09 -29.53 17.50
N LEU A 180 0.60 -29.41 16.36
CA LEU A 180 1.78 -30.20 16.02
C LEU A 180 3.09 -29.51 16.46
N GLY A 181 3.04 -28.23 16.84
CA GLY A 181 4.21 -27.39 17.15
C GLY A 181 4.15 -26.04 16.45
N TYR A 182 4.60 -24.98 17.11
CA TYR A 182 4.56 -23.62 16.57
C TYR A 182 5.51 -23.44 15.38
N GLU A 183 6.64 -24.15 15.37
CA GLU A 183 7.63 -24.16 14.30
C GLU A 183 7.04 -24.66 12.99
N ASN A 184 6.04 -25.54 13.06
CA ASN A 184 5.34 -26.04 11.88
C ASN A 184 4.50 -24.94 11.22
N ALA A 185 4.01 -23.95 11.96
CA ALA A 185 3.33 -22.79 11.38
C ALA A 185 4.26 -21.99 10.46
N PHE A 186 5.54 -21.85 10.83
CA PHE A 186 6.56 -21.24 9.98
C PHE A 186 6.89 -22.12 8.78
N ALA A 187 7.07 -23.43 8.99
CA ALA A 187 7.39 -24.36 7.91
C ALA A 187 6.30 -24.43 6.84
N PHE A 188 5.03 -24.55 7.24
CA PHE A 188 3.90 -24.63 6.31
C PHE A 188 3.69 -23.33 5.54
N ASN A 189 3.76 -22.16 6.19
CA ASN A 189 3.65 -20.89 5.48
C ASN A 189 4.83 -20.65 4.53
N ALA A 190 6.05 -21.06 4.90
CA ALA A 190 7.22 -21.01 4.03
C ALA A 190 7.07 -21.91 2.80
N LEU A 191 6.57 -23.13 2.98
CA LEU A 191 6.28 -24.03 1.85
C LEU A 191 5.22 -23.44 0.92
N LEU A 192 4.14 -22.88 1.49
CA LEU A 192 3.04 -22.37 0.69
C LEU A 192 3.45 -21.15 -0.15
N ILE A 193 4.20 -20.19 0.42
CA ILE A 193 4.71 -19.06 -0.35
C ILE A 193 5.75 -19.49 -1.40
N LEU A 194 6.53 -20.55 -1.14
CA LEU A 194 7.45 -21.12 -2.13
C LEU A 194 6.70 -21.77 -3.31
N ILE A 195 5.63 -22.53 -3.02
CA ILE A 195 4.74 -23.09 -4.04
C ILE A 195 4.09 -21.94 -4.84
N GLY A 196 3.64 -20.89 -4.17
CA GLY A 196 3.13 -19.68 -4.81
C GLY A 196 4.12 -19.04 -5.78
N ALA A 197 5.40 -18.94 -5.39
CA ALA A 197 6.45 -18.41 -6.25
C ALA A 197 6.65 -19.26 -7.52
N PHE A 198 6.62 -20.58 -7.39
CA PHE A 198 6.72 -21.51 -8.51
C PHE A 198 5.57 -21.30 -9.52
N PHE A 199 4.32 -21.25 -9.03
CA PHE A 199 3.17 -20.99 -9.88
C PHE A 199 3.21 -19.60 -10.52
N LEU A 200 3.58 -18.57 -9.76
CA LEU A 200 3.69 -17.20 -10.24
C LEU A 200 4.67 -17.11 -11.43
N LEU A 201 5.84 -17.74 -11.31
CA LEU A 201 6.88 -17.73 -12.35
C LEU A 201 6.49 -18.46 -13.65
N ILE A 202 5.62 -19.47 -13.56
CA ILE A 202 5.17 -20.25 -14.73
C ILE A 202 3.99 -19.59 -15.43
N PHE A 203 3.02 -19.08 -14.68
CA PHE A 203 1.72 -18.70 -15.21
C PHE A 203 1.54 -17.20 -15.46
N VAL A 204 2.34 -16.34 -14.82
CA VAL A 204 2.23 -14.89 -14.99
C VAL A 204 3.27 -14.37 -15.98
N SER A 205 2.84 -13.49 -16.87
CA SER A 205 3.72 -12.73 -17.74
C SER A 205 3.71 -11.25 -17.31
N PRO A 206 4.87 -10.56 -17.22
CA PRO A 206 4.92 -9.18 -16.71
C PRO A 206 4.18 -8.16 -17.58
N LYS A 207 4.08 -8.43 -18.89
CA LYS A 207 3.42 -7.59 -19.90
C LYS A 207 2.59 -8.48 -20.84
N PRO A 208 1.49 -7.96 -21.42
CA PRO A 208 0.69 -8.71 -22.38
C PRO A 208 1.44 -9.00 -23.69
N PRO A 209 1.14 -10.09 -24.41
CA PRO A 209 1.97 -10.60 -25.52
C PRO A 209 2.18 -9.72 -26.77
N HIS A 210 1.63 -8.49 -26.85
CA HIS A 210 1.79 -7.59 -28.01
C HIS A 210 1.80 -6.10 -27.63
N SER A 211 2.47 -5.71 -26.54
CA SER A 211 2.93 -4.33 -26.41
C SER A 211 4.13 -4.10 -27.34
N THR A 212 3.95 -4.22 -28.66
CA THR A 212 4.83 -3.50 -29.59
C THR A 212 4.71 -2.04 -29.19
N GLU A 213 5.81 -1.44 -28.73
CA GLU A 213 5.97 0.00 -28.76
C GLU A 213 5.53 0.44 -30.15
N VAL A 214 4.38 1.11 -30.25
CA VAL A 214 4.05 1.81 -31.50
C VAL A 214 5.07 2.93 -31.56
N PRO A 215 6.02 2.93 -32.52
CA PRO A 215 6.87 4.09 -32.71
C PRO A 215 5.92 5.23 -33.05
N ILE A 216 5.96 6.29 -32.25
CA ILE A 216 5.19 7.51 -32.51
C ILE A 216 5.51 7.92 -33.96
N PRO A 217 4.53 7.96 -34.89
CA PRO A 217 4.80 8.43 -36.23
C PRO A 217 5.24 9.88 -36.13
N SER A 218 6.45 10.17 -36.60
CA SER A 218 6.88 11.55 -36.83
C SER A 218 5.85 12.21 -37.75
N PRO A 219 5.30 13.39 -37.41
CA PRO A 219 4.36 14.04 -38.31
C PRO A 219 5.04 14.33 -39.66
N PRO A 220 4.30 14.25 -40.79
CA PRO A 220 4.88 14.45 -42.11
C PRO A 220 5.40 15.89 -42.21
N ILE A 221 6.61 16.05 -42.75
CA ILE A 221 7.14 17.36 -43.10
C ILE A 221 6.35 17.84 -44.32
N GLU A 222 5.28 18.62 -44.09
CA GLU A 222 4.65 19.41 -45.14
C GLU A 222 5.56 20.61 -45.47
N SER A 223 6.24 20.51 -46.61
CA SER A 223 6.93 21.61 -47.25
C SER A 223 5.92 22.69 -47.67
N ARG A 224 5.84 23.80 -46.94
CA ARG A 224 4.95 24.91 -47.29
C ARG A 224 5.71 26.07 -47.95
N GLU A 225 5.24 26.39 -49.15
CA GLU A 225 5.71 27.37 -50.11
C GLU A 225 5.93 28.79 -49.54
N ARG A 226 6.95 29.47 -50.08
CA ARG A 226 7.24 30.89 -49.87
C ARG A 226 6.39 31.75 -50.80
N GLN A 227 5.84 32.86 -50.28
CA GLN A 227 5.49 34.05 -51.07
C GLN A 227 5.31 35.28 -50.15
N PRO A 228 5.40 36.54 -50.66
CA PRO A 228 6.59 37.37 -50.46
C PRO A 228 6.33 38.68 -49.71
N THR A 229 7.42 39.26 -49.20
CA THR A 229 7.51 40.56 -48.52
C THR A 229 7.63 41.72 -49.51
N ASN A 230 6.87 42.80 -49.29
CA ASN A 230 7.19 44.17 -49.77
C ASN A 230 7.80 44.93 -48.58
N GLY A 231 9.07 45.36 -48.60
CA GLY A 231 9.56 46.61 -49.22
C GLY A 231 9.64 47.70 -48.12
N ILE A 232 10.73 48.40 -47.84
CA ILE A 232 11.48 49.32 -48.71
C ILE A 232 12.81 49.74 -48.03
N VAL A 233 13.92 49.61 -48.78
CA VAL A 233 15.02 50.58 -49.11
C VAL A 233 15.59 51.51 -48.00
N GLY A 234 16.91 51.68 -47.82
CA GLY A 234 18.07 51.19 -48.58
C GLY A 234 19.43 51.80 -48.17
N GLY A 235 20.49 51.37 -48.91
CA GLY A 235 21.86 51.94 -49.08
C GLY A 235 22.81 51.89 -47.87
N SER A 236 24.10 51.53 -47.94
CA SER A 236 25.01 51.18 -49.05
C SER A 236 26.33 50.54 -48.53
N SER A 237 26.92 49.69 -49.38
CA SER A 237 28.35 49.26 -49.55
C SER A 237 29.08 48.32 -48.55
N SER A 238 29.20 47.05 -48.99
CA SER A 238 30.34 46.09 -49.08
C SER A 238 31.13 45.70 -47.80
N ASP A 239 30.91 44.50 -47.24
CA ASP A 239 31.55 43.17 -47.52
C ASP A 239 32.81 43.00 -46.62
N GLU A 240 33.03 41.96 -45.82
CA GLU A 240 32.50 40.60 -45.68
C GLU A 240 32.79 40.08 -44.24
N ASP A 241 32.10 39.00 -43.88
CA ASP A 241 32.40 38.02 -42.84
C ASP A 241 32.04 38.27 -41.35
N ASP A 242 30.82 37.78 -41.08
CA ASP A 242 30.36 37.00 -39.92
C ASP A 242 30.38 37.69 -38.54
N PHE A 243 29.37 38.54 -38.39
CA PHE A 243 29.05 39.37 -37.24
C PHE A 243 28.29 38.59 -36.16
N SER A 244 28.94 38.48 -34.99
CA SER A 244 28.40 38.78 -33.65
C SER A 244 27.24 37.91 -33.10
N GLY A 245 27.24 37.56 -31.82
CA GLY A 245 27.13 38.53 -30.73
C GLY A 245 25.67 38.81 -30.41
N THR A 246 24.99 37.81 -29.84
CA THR A 246 23.71 37.94 -29.13
C THR A 246 23.75 39.06 -28.09
N PRO A 247 22.67 39.87 -27.95
CA PRO A 247 21.88 39.73 -26.72
C PRO A 247 20.36 39.93 -26.87
N ILE A 248 19.62 39.03 -26.20
CA ILE A 248 18.34 39.21 -25.47
C ILE A 248 17.12 39.72 -26.25
N PHE A 249 16.10 38.86 -26.47
CA PHE A 249 14.78 38.92 -25.77
C PHE A 249 13.78 37.84 -26.23
N ARG A 250 13.21 37.13 -25.23
CA ARG A 250 11.94 36.38 -25.15
C ARG A 250 11.55 35.38 -26.24
N THR A 251 11.87 34.11 -25.99
CA THR A 251 11.09 32.95 -26.42
C THR A 251 9.87 32.76 -25.49
N SER A 252 8.67 32.88 -26.02
CA SER A 252 7.44 32.44 -25.36
C SER A 252 6.99 31.06 -25.90
N SER A 253 6.83 30.15 -24.93
CA SER A 253 6.03 28.91 -24.92
C SER A 253 6.36 27.81 -25.94
N GLN A 254 7.40 27.05 -25.61
CA GLN A 254 7.52 25.61 -25.89
C GLN A 254 6.38 24.82 -25.22
N PRO A 255 5.95 23.67 -25.76
CA PRO A 255 5.04 22.75 -25.07
C PRO A 255 5.75 22.21 -23.83
N SER A 256 5.09 22.28 -22.67
CA SER A 256 5.69 21.94 -21.38
C SER A 256 6.09 20.47 -21.31
N ASN A 257 7.40 20.22 -21.27
CA ASN A 257 7.97 18.99 -20.71
C ASN A 257 7.31 18.73 -19.35
N ILE A 258 6.51 17.67 -19.23
CA ILE A 258 5.98 17.23 -17.94
C ILE A 258 7.17 16.71 -17.13
N ARG A 259 7.72 17.57 -16.27
CA ARG A 259 8.82 17.23 -15.36
C ARG A 259 8.34 16.09 -14.46
N ALA A 260 9.00 14.94 -14.50
CA ALA A 260 8.74 13.87 -13.53
C ALA A 260 8.96 14.44 -12.13
N VAL A 261 7.92 14.42 -11.30
CA VAL A 261 7.97 14.95 -9.92
C VAL A 261 8.92 14.06 -9.13
N THR A 262 9.94 14.65 -8.51
CA THR A 262 10.86 13.89 -7.66
C THR A 262 10.18 13.47 -6.35
N MET A 263 10.58 12.36 -5.73
CA MET A 263 9.95 11.85 -4.49
C MET A 263 9.85 12.91 -3.38
N CYS A 264 10.88 13.75 -3.23
CA CYS A 264 10.88 14.83 -2.27
C CYS A 264 9.88 15.93 -2.63
N GLU A 265 9.76 16.30 -3.90
CA GLU A 265 8.76 17.28 -4.36
C GLU A 265 7.32 16.77 -4.18
N ALA A 266 7.09 15.46 -4.31
CA ALA A 266 5.77 14.85 -4.09
C ALA A 266 5.31 14.93 -2.62
N LEU A 267 6.23 14.84 -1.65
CA LEU A 267 5.95 14.96 -0.22
C LEU A 267 5.43 16.35 0.18
N PHE A 268 5.94 17.40 -0.46
CA PHE A 268 5.59 18.79 -0.14
C PHE A 268 4.35 19.29 -0.90
N LEU A 269 3.65 18.42 -1.62
CA LEU A 269 2.38 18.79 -2.23
C LEU A 269 1.34 19.11 -1.14
N PRO A 270 0.63 20.26 -1.22
CA PRO A 270 -0.22 20.77 -0.12
C PRO A 270 -1.31 19.82 0.38
N SER A 271 -1.73 18.87 -0.46
CA SER A 271 -2.74 17.87 -0.11
C SER A 271 -2.16 16.53 0.31
N VAL A 272 -0.89 16.21 0.03
CA VAL A 272 -0.33 14.86 0.21
C VAL A 272 0.03 14.58 1.68
N LEU A 273 0.62 15.55 2.37
CA LEU A 273 1.05 15.39 3.76
C LEU A 273 -0.10 15.00 4.73
N PRO A 274 -1.28 15.65 4.70
CA PRO A 274 -2.42 15.22 5.52
C PRO A 274 -2.90 13.79 5.25
N TYR A 275 -2.89 13.35 3.99
CA TYR A 275 -3.22 11.95 3.64
C TYR A 275 -2.17 10.97 4.15
N CYS A 276 -0.88 11.30 4.03
CA CYS A 276 0.20 10.46 4.54
C CYS A 276 0.12 10.28 6.05
N LEU A 277 -0.17 11.37 6.78
CA LEU A 277 -0.31 11.35 8.23
C LEU A 277 -1.57 10.58 8.67
N CYS A 278 -2.70 10.80 8.00
CA CYS A 278 -3.91 9.99 8.17
C CYS A 278 -3.64 8.50 7.95
N ASN A 279 -2.98 8.15 6.84
CA ASN A 279 -2.61 6.77 6.52
C ASN A 279 -1.68 6.15 7.57
N ALA A 280 -0.72 6.92 8.11
CA ALA A 280 0.14 6.48 9.19
C ALA A 280 -0.64 6.11 10.46
N CYS A 281 -1.59 6.95 10.88
CA CYS A 281 -2.43 6.67 12.05
C CYS A 281 -3.40 5.50 11.81
N LEU A 282 -3.96 5.39 10.61
CA LEU A 282 -4.81 4.26 10.23
C LEU A 282 -4.03 2.96 10.23
N LYS A 283 -2.84 2.94 9.62
CA LYS A 283 -1.97 1.77 9.62
C LYS A 283 -1.47 1.43 11.01
N PHE A 284 -1.17 2.41 11.86
CA PHE A 284 -0.84 2.18 13.27
C PHE A 284 -1.89 1.27 13.92
N VAL A 285 -3.15 1.67 13.86
CA VAL A 285 -4.25 0.93 14.51
C VAL A 285 -4.46 -0.41 13.80
N ASN A 286 -4.52 -0.41 12.47
CA ASN A 286 -4.76 -1.63 11.69
C ASN A 286 -3.70 -2.71 11.93
N TYR A 287 -2.42 -2.34 11.93
CA TYR A 287 -1.34 -3.28 12.17
C TYR A 287 -1.21 -3.68 13.64
N ALA A 288 -1.61 -2.81 14.59
CA ALA A 288 -1.72 -3.23 15.98
C ALA A 288 -2.74 -4.38 16.12
N PHE A 289 -3.91 -4.31 15.48
CA PHE A 289 -4.83 -5.44 15.43
C PHE A 289 -4.23 -6.65 14.68
N PHE A 290 -3.64 -6.44 13.51
CA PHE A 290 -3.03 -7.52 12.74
C PHE A 290 -2.01 -8.35 13.54
N PHE A 291 -1.11 -7.67 14.28
CA PHE A 291 -0.02 -8.30 15.03
C PHE A 291 -0.37 -8.73 16.45
N TRP A 292 -1.33 -8.06 17.11
CA TRP A 292 -1.59 -8.28 18.54
C TRP A 292 -2.96 -8.84 18.87
N LEU A 293 -3.91 -8.87 17.93
CA LEU A 293 -5.25 -9.35 18.24
C LEU A 293 -5.30 -10.81 18.72
N PRO A 294 -4.65 -11.79 18.06
CA PRO A 294 -4.65 -13.17 18.56
C PRO A 294 -3.99 -13.26 19.95
N PHE A 295 -2.83 -12.61 20.12
CA PHE A 295 -2.12 -12.57 21.39
C PHE A 295 -2.93 -11.91 22.51
N TYR A 296 -3.65 -10.83 22.22
CA TYR A 296 -4.55 -10.17 23.17
C TYR A 296 -5.63 -11.13 23.64
N LEU A 297 -6.26 -11.88 22.73
CA LEU A 297 -7.32 -12.82 23.07
C LEU A 297 -6.81 -13.94 23.97
N THR A 298 -5.63 -14.51 23.65
CA THR A 298 -4.99 -15.52 24.50
C THR A 298 -4.57 -14.94 25.86
N PHE A 299 -3.91 -13.78 25.89
CA PHE A 299 -3.40 -13.21 27.13
C PHE A 299 -4.51 -12.72 28.07
N LYS A 300 -5.51 -12.00 27.54
CA LYS A 300 -6.59 -11.36 28.32
C LYS A 300 -7.67 -12.37 28.73
N TYR A 301 -8.10 -13.23 27.81
CA TYR A 301 -9.22 -14.14 28.02
C TYR A 301 -8.80 -15.59 28.27
N GLN A 302 -7.49 -15.89 28.22
CA GLN A 302 -6.95 -17.24 28.44
C GLN A 302 -7.50 -18.26 27.45
N TRP A 303 -7.84 -17.79 26.25
CA TRP A 303 -8.32 -18.66 25.18
C TRP A 303 -7.16 -19.41 24.52
N PRO A 304 -7.37 -20.66 24.08
CA PRO A 304 -6.40 -21.39 23.28
C PRO A 304 -5.95 -20.56 22.06
N GLU A 305 -4.66 -20.58 21.75
CA GLU A 305 -4.09 -19.80 20.64
C GLU A 305 -4.75 -20.19 19.29
N THR A 306 -5.16 -21.45 19.12
CA THR A 306 -5.95 -21.90 17.97
C THR A 306 -7.29 -21.16 17.83
N GLU A 307 -8.04 -21.00 18.93
CA GLU A 307 -9.34 -20.33 18.95
C GLU A 307 -9.19 -18.81 18.78
N ALA A 308 -8.18 -18.22 19.43
CA ALA A 308 -7.83 -16.82 19.29
C ALA A 308 -7.51 -16.45 17.83
N ASN A 309 -6.74 -17.30 17.14
CA ASN A 309 -6.45 -17.15 15.71
C ASN A 309 -7.72 -17.23 14.86
N GLN A 310 -8.60 -18.21 15.12
CA GLN A 310 -9.87 -18.35 14.40
C GLN A 310 -10.81 -17.16 14.63
N LEU A 311 -10.90 -16.61 15.84
CA LEU A 311 -11.72 -15.42 16.07
C LEU A 311 -11.12 -14.20 15.38
N SER A 312 -9.80 -14.07 15.34
CA SER A 312 -9.12 -12.93 14.72
C SER A 312 -9.45 -12.78 13.22
N ILE A 313 -9.86 -13.85 12.54
CA ILE A 313 -10.31 -13.85 11.14
C ILE A 313 -11.47 -12.88 10.89
N TRP A 314 -12.38 -12.71 11.85
CA TRP A 314 -13.52 -11.81 11.71
C TRP A 314 -13.11 -10.35 11.53
N TYR A 315 -11.93 -9.97 12.05
CA TYR A 315 -11.34 -8.66 11.79
C TYR A 315 -11.05 -8.47 10.30
N ASP A 316 -10.42 -9.46 9.67
CA ASP A 316 -10.07 -9.44 8.25
C ASP A 316 -11.31 -9.57 7.34
N ILE A 317 -12.31 -10.38 7.72
CA ILE A 317 -13.61 -10.45 7.03
C ILE A 317 -14.28 -9.07 7.01
N GLY A 318 -14.26 -8.39 8.16
CA GLY A 318 -14.65 -6.98 8.24
C GLY A 318 -13.89 -6.20 7.18
N GLY A 319 -12.57 -6.16 7.24
CA GLY A 319 -11.71 -5.47 6.25
C GLY A 319 -12.14 -5.66 4.78
N ILE A 320 -12.47 -6.89 4.37
CA ILE A 320 -12.98 -7.21 3.02
C ILE A 320 -14.30 -6.49 2.75
N VAL A 321 -15.32 -6.70 3.58
CA VAL A 321 -16.65 -6.07 3.41
C VAL A 321 -16.52 -4.54 3.34
N GLY A 322 -15.62 -3.98 4.15
CA GLY A 322 -15.39 -2.54 4.26
C GLY A 322 -14.73 -1.94 3.06
N SER A 323 -13.72 -2.64 2.55
CA SER A 323 -13.03 -2.26 1.33
C SER A 323 -13.97 -2.21 0.14
N VAL A 324 -14.85 -3.21 0.02
CA VAL A 324 -15.84 -3.32 -1.07
C VAL A 324 -16.89 -2.24 -0.94
N LEU A 325 -17.53 -2.10 0.23
CA LEU A 325 -18.58 -1.09 0.45
C LEU A 325 -18.03 0.34 0.36
N GLY A 326 -16.86 0.61 0.94
CA GLY A 326 -16.19 1.91 0.87
C GLY A 326 -15.78 2.28 -0.56
N GLY A 327 -15.27 1.32 -1.32
CA GLY A 327 -14.95 1.50 -2.74
C GLY A 327 -16.20 1.79 -3.58
N MET A 328 -17.25 0.97 -3.43
CA MET A 328 -18.53 1.18 -4.14
C MET A 328 -19.17 2.52 -3.81
N ALA A 329 -19.17 2.91 -2.53
CA ALA A 329 -19.67 4.22 -2.11
C ALA A 329 -18.83 5.35 -2.72
N SER A 330 -17.51 5.18 -2.76
CA SER A 330 -16.57 6.19 -3.28
C SER A 330 -16.74 6.43 -4.77
N ASP A 331 -16.98 5.37 -5.52
CA ASP A 331 -17.19 5.47 -6.96
C ASP A 331 -18.54 6.14 -7.27
N ARG A 332 -19.57 5.95 -6.42
CA ARG A 332 -20.87 6.62 -6.58
C ARG A 332 -20.85 8.09 -6.20
N LEU A 333 -20.12 8.47 -5.14
CA LEU A 333 -20.06 9.85 -4.63
C LEU A 333 -19.10 10.74 -5.40
N GLY A 334 -18.16 10.19 -6.17
CA GLY A 334 -17.14 10.93 -6.91
C GLY A 334 -16.06 11.60 -6.02
N HIS A 335 -16.34 11.74 -4.72
CA HIS A 335 -15.44 12.29 -3.71
C HIS A 335 -15.21 11.28 -2.58
N ARG A 336 -13.95 11.09 -2.19
CA ARG A 336 -13.53 9.99 -1.31
C ARG A 336 -13.48 10.36 0.17
N SER A 337 -13.06 11.60 0.47
CA SER A 337 -12.86 12.07 1.85
C SER A 337 -14.11 11.98 2.75
N PRO A 338 -15.34 12.26 2.25
CA PRO A 338 -16.56 12.10 3.06
C PRO A 338 -16.80 10.67 3.54
N ILE A 339 -16.47 9.68 2.72
CA ILE A 339 -16.67 8.27 3.06
C ILE A 339 -15.64 7.82 4.07
N ILE A 340 -14.37 8.20 3.87
CA ILE A 340 -13.29 7.87 4.81
C ILE A 340 -13.60 8.48 6.19
N LEU A 341 -14.05 9.73 6.24
CA LEU A 341 -14.42 10.39 7.49
C LEU A 341 -15.65 9.72 8.14
N LEU A 342 -16.66 9.34 7.36
CA LEU A 342 -17.82 8.61 7.87
C LEU A 342 -17.41 7.26 8.47
N MET A 343 -16.59 6.47 7.76
CA MET A 343 -16.07 5.18 8.25
C MET A 343 -15.23 5.36 9.52
N LEU A 344 -14.39 6.39 9.58
CA LEU A 344 -13.63 6.76 10.78
C LEU A 344 -14.55 7.10 11.96
N VAL A 345 -15.57 7.95 11.74
CA VAL A 345 -16.52 8.33 12.78
C VAL A 345 -17.31 7.12 13.29
N ILE A 346 -17.71 6.20 12.39
CA ILE A 346 -18.37 4.94 12.77
C ILE A 346 -17.42 4.02 13.56
N SER A 347 -16.12 4.03 13.25
CA SER A 347 -15.13 3.20 13.95
C SER A 347 -14.88 3.63 15.41
N LEU A 348 -15.03 4.91 15.74
CA LEU A 348 -14.81 5.45 17.09
C LEU A 348 -15.74 4.84 18.17
N PRO A 349 -17.08 4.84 18.03
CA PRO A 349 -17.96 4.21 19.00
C PRO A 349 -17.78 2.70 19.03
N LEU A 350 -17.44 2.06 17.90
CA LEU A 350 -17.18 0.62 17.84
C LEU A 350 -15.91 0.24 18.61
N LEU A 351 -14.82 1.03 18.52
CA LEU A 351 -13.61 0.84 19.33
C LEU A 351 -13.88 1.05 20.83
N PHE A 352 -14.76 2.00 21.17
CA PHE A 352 -15.13 2.23 22.56
C PHE A 352 -15.97 1.07 23.12
N VAL A 353 -16.92 0.56 22.34
CA VAL A 353 -17.69 -0.66 22.63
C VAL A 353 -16.77 -1.88 22.68
N TYR A 354 -15.68 -1.94 21.91
CA TYR A 354 -14.69 -3.01 21.94
C TYR A 354 -13.96 -3.14 23.29
N SER A 355 -13.69 -2.00 23.95
CA SER A 355 -13.14 -2.01 25.31
C SER A 355 -14.09 -2.59 26.37
N GLY A 356 -15.38 -2.76 26.03
CA GLY A 356 -16.42 -3.32 26.91
C GLY A 356 -17.02 -4.66 26.47
N LEU A 357 -17.28 -4.91 25.18
CA LEU A 357 -18.06 -6.08 24.69
C LEU A 357 -17.74 -6.58 23.25
N GLY A 358 -16.98 -5.87 22.40
CA GLY A 358 -16.61 -6.28 21.01
C GLY A 358 -17.79 -6.34 19.99
N PRO A 359 -17.62 -6.28 18.64
CA PRO A 359 -16.42 -6.30 17.76
C PRO A 359 -16.33 -5.11 16.70
N TYR A 360 -15.39 -5.22 15.72
CA TYR A 360 -15.27 -4.57 14.35
C TYR A 360 -14.21 -3.46 14.06
N ASN A 361 -13.62 -3.39 12.83
CA ASN A 361 -14.06 -2.52 11.69
C ASN A 361 -13.13 -2.42 10.41
N LEU A 362 -13.53 -1.55 9.46
CA LEU A 362 -13.46 -1.54 7.97
C LEU A 362 -12.66 -0.34 7.35
N ILE A 363 -11.39 -0.40 6.89
CA ILE A 363 -10.75 0.80 6.25
C ILE A 363 -9.77 0.56 5.06
N VAL A 364 -9.19 -0.63 4.84
CA VAL A 364 -7.98 -0.76 3.96
C VAL A 364 -8.21 -0.52 2.45
N GLY A 365 -9.39 -0.78 1.89
CA GLY A 365 -9.63 -0.70 0.44
C GLY A 365 -9.64 0.69 -0.17
N THR A 366 -10.14 1.69 0.57
CA THR A 366 -10.45 3.01 0.01
C THR A 366 -9.19 3.80 -0.34
N ILE A 367 -8.08 3.55 0.36
CA ILE A 367 -6.79 4.22 0.13
C ILE A 367 -6.08 3.66 -1.12
N ALA A 368 -6.14 2.35 -1.36
CA ALA A 368 -5.57 1.72 -2.54
C ALA A 368 -6.28 2.18 -3.83
N VAL A 369 -7.62 2.31 -3.78
CA VAL A 369 -8.43 2.89 -4.86
C VAL A 369 -8.06 4.35 -5.11
N ASP A 370 -7.67 5.08 -4.06
CA ASP A 370 -7.32 6.49 -4.17
C ASP A 370 -6.06 6.75 -5.00
N LEU A 371 -4.98 6.02 -4.69
CA LEU A 371 -3.73 6.11 -5.44
C LEU A 371 -3.86 5.66 -6.90
N GLY A 372 -4.63 4.61 -7.16
CA GLY A 372 -4.82 4.07 -8.51
C GLY A 372 -5.63 4.98 -9.46
N SER A 373 -6.30 6.01 -8.94
CA SER A 373 -7.22 6.85 -9.72
C SER A 373 -6.77 8.31 -9.91
N GLN A 374 -5.57 8.69 -9.45
CA GLN A 374 -5.09 10.07 -9.61
C GLN A 374 -4.75 10.37 -11.08
N PRO A 375 -5.35 11.42 -11.72
CA PRO A 375 -5.09 11.77 -13.12
C PRO A 375 -3.62 12.07 -13.42
N ALA A 376 -2.91 12.67 -12.44
CA ALA A 376 -1.50 13.03 -12.55
C ALA A 376 -0.56 11.81 -12.65
N LEU A 377 -0.99 10.64 -12.15
CA LEU A 377 -0.21 9.40 -12.14
C LEU A 377 -0.74 8.38 -13.18
N ALA A 378 -1.89 8.65 -13.81
CA ALA A 378 -2.57 7.72 -14.70
C ALA A 378 -1.79 7.39 -15.99
N ASN A 379 -0.83 8.24 -16.39
CA ASN A 379 -0.06 8.08 -17.63
C ASN A 379 1.35 7.52 -17.43
N ASN A 380 1.80 7.34 -16.18
CA ASN A 380 3.15 6.85 -15.89
C ASN A 380 3.09 5.76 -14.80
N ALA A 381 3.17 4.49 -15.23
CA ALA A 381 3.14 3.34 -14.34
C ALA A 381 4.33 3.31 -13.36
N GLU A 382 5.48 3.82 -13.78
CA GLU A 382 6.72 3.94 -13.00
C GLU A 382 6.55 4.96 -11.86
N ALA A 383 6.03 6.16 -12.19
CA ALA A 383 5.72 7.19 -11.19
C ALA A 383 4.64 6.71 -10.19
N MET A 384 3.69 5.89 -10.63
CA MET A 384 2.66 5.32 -9.76
C MET A 384 3.26 4.33 -8.76
N SER A 385 4.15 3.42 -9.19
CA SER A 385 4.87 2.50 -8.30
C SER A 385 5.62 3.24 -7.20
N THR A 386 6.38 4.26 -7.58
CA THR A 386 7.17 5.08 -6.65
C THR A 386 6.32 5.84 -5.63
N VAL A 387 5.24 6.51 -6.06
CA VAL A 387 4.34 7.25 -5.15
C VAL A 387 3.59 6.31 -4.23
N THR A 388 3.17 5.15 -4.74
CA THR A 388 2.56 4.10 -3.92
C THR A 388 3.53 3.57 -2.87
N GLY A 389 4.78 3.28 -3.23
CA GLY A 389 5.81 2.85 -2.29
C GLY A 389 6.08 3.89 -1.19
N LEU A 390 6.07 5.19 -1.54
CA LEU A 390 6.26 6.28 -0.57
C LEU A 390 5.11 6.37 0.45
N ILE A 391 3.87 6.45 -0.02
CA ILE A 391 2.69 6.55 0.87
C ILE A 391 2.59 5.30 1.75
N ASP A 392 2.84 4.14 1.16
CA ASP A 392 2.85 2.87 1.90
C ASP A 392 3.96 2.85 2.95
N GLY A 393 5.16 3.33 2.60
CA GLY A 393 6.33 3.43 3.49
C GLY A 393 6.10 4.34 4.69
N ILE A 394 5.57 5.55 4.49
CA ILE A 394 5.22 6.47 5.60
C ILE A 394 4.17 5.81 6.51
N GLY A 395 3.18 5.17 5.90
CA GLY A 395 2.18 4.45 6.66
C GLY A 395 2.78 3.31 7.51
N SER A 396 3.73 2.57 6.94
CA SER A 396 4.43 1.47 7.60
C SER A 396 5.35 1.95 8.73
N ALA A 397 5.95 3.14 8.59
CA ALA A 397 6.65 3.80 9.69
C ALA A 397 5.71 4.14 10.86
N GLY A 398 4.48 4.59 10.58
CA GLY A 398 3.44 4.77 11.59
C GLY A 398 3.11 3.46 12.32
N SER A 399 2.98 2.35 11.58
CA SER A 399 2.80 1.03 12.17
C SER A 399 3.95 0.61 13.08
N ALA A 400 5.21 0.85 12.67
CA ALA A 400 6.36 0.52 13.49
C ALA A 400 6.34 1.20 14.87
N LEU A 401 5.99 2.49 14.91
CA LEU A 401 5.82 3.21 16.17
C LEU A 401 4.74 2.54 17.04
N GLY A 402 3.65 2.10 16.44
CA GLY A 402 2.60 1.35 17.15
C GLY A 402 3.10 0.06 17.78
N GLN A 403 3.92 -0.69 17.06
CA GLN A 403 4.47 -1.94 17.58
C GLN A 403 5.42 -1.74 18.77
N LEU A 404 6.08 -0.58 18.87
CA LEU A 404 6.87 -0.21 20.05
C LEU A 404 5.97 0.25 21.21
N PHE A 405 4.91 1.01 20.95
CA PHE A 405 4.06 1.56 22.00
C PHE A 405 3.10 0.55 22.62
N VAL A 406 2.55 -0.38 21.84
CA VAL A 406 1.58 -1.39 22.31
C VAL A 406 2.10 -2.15 23.54
N PRO A 407 3.25 -2.84 23.51
CA PRO A 407 3.75 -3.57 24.67
C PRO A 407 4.11 -2.64 25.82
N MET A 408 4.67 -1.44 25.55
CA MET A 408 5.04 -0.49 26.61
C MET A 408 3.82 -0.01 27.41
N ILE A 409 2.73 0.31 26.72
CA ILE A 409 1.48 0.76 27.35
C ILE A 409 0.77 -0.42 28.02
N GLN A 410 0.71 -1.57 27.36
CA GLN A 410 0.10 -2.77 27.92
C GLN A 410 0.79 -3.22 29.21
N ASN A 411 2.13 -3.19 29.26
CA ASN A 411 2.89 -3.62 30.42
C ASN A 411 2.77 -2.67 31.62
N ARG A 412 2.61 -1.35 31.38
CA ARG A 412 2.54 -0.35 32.47
C ARG A 412 1.13 0.00 32.90
N LEU A 413 0.20 0.07 31.95
CA LEU A 413 -1.15 0.62 32.15
C LEU A 413 -2.24 -0.42 31.84
N GLY A 414 -1.92 -1.48 31.10
CA GLY A 414 -2.87 -2.53 30.72
C GLY A 414 -3.56 -2.28 29.37
N TRP A 415 -4.23 -3.31 28.86
CA TRP A 415 -4.85 -3.32 27.53
C TRP A 415 -5.89 -2.22 27.29
N VAL A 416 -6.61 -1.78 28.34
CA VAL A 416 -7.60 -0.69 28.21
C VAL A 416 -6.96 0.58 27.64
N TRP A 417 -5.75 0.92 28.10
CA TRP A 417 -5.04 2.12 27.63
C TRP A 417 -4.46 1.96 26.22
N VAL A 418 -4.18 0.72 25.80
CA VAL A 418 -3.83 0.42 24.40
C VAL A 418 -5.01 0.74 23.49
N PHE A 419 -6.23 0.37 23.88
CA PHE A 419 -7.43 0.74 23.13
C PHE A 419 -7.70 2.26 23.14
N GLN A 420 -7.46 2.95 24.26
CA GLN A 420 -7.57 4.42 24.30
C GLN A 420 -6.56 5.11 23.37
N LEU A 421 -5.35 4.56 23.26
CA LEU A 421 -4.38 5.01 22.26
C LEU A 421 -4.91 4.83 20.83
N PHE A 422 -5.57 3.70 20.52
CA PHE A 422 -6.17 3.50 19.20
C PHE A 422 -7.30 4.49 18.90
N VAL A 423 -8.13 4.82 19.89
CA VAL A 423 -9.15 5.87 19.78
C VAL A 423 -8.49 7.22 19.49
N LEU A 424 -7.44 7.59 20.23
CA LEU A 424 -6.68 8.82 20.01
C LEU A 424 -6.09 8.90 18.59
N MET A 425 -5.50 7.80 18.10
CA MET A 425 -4.96 7.74 16.73
C MET A 425 -6.05 7.88 15.65
N ASN A 426 -7.25 7.32 15.88
CA ASN A 426 -8.39 7.50 14.96
C ASN A 426 -8.91 8.94 14.96
N ILE A 427 -9.00 9.59 16.13
CA ILE A 427 -9.37 11.01 16.24
C ILE A 427 -8.36 11.87 15.48
N PHE A 428 -7.07 11.63 15.70
CA PHE A 428 -6.01 12.37 15.01
C PHE A 428 -6.05 12.16 13.49
N SER A 429 -6.33 10.94 13.03
CA SER A 429 -6.56 10.63 11.61
C SER A 429 -7.72 11.43 11.02
N ALA A 430 -8.86 11.48 11.72
CA ALA A 430 -10.03 12.28 11.32
C ALA A 430 -9.71 13.78 11.27
N MET A 431 -8.94 14.29 12.24
CA MET A 431 -8.48 15.69 12.26
C MET A 431 -7.59 16.03 11.06
N CYS A 432 -6.72 15.11 10.64
CA CYS A 432 -5.87 15.32 9.45
C CYS A 432 -6.69 15.49 8.18
N LEU A 433 -7.80 14.75 8.05
CA LEU A 433 -8.68 14.81 6.87
C LEU A 433 -9.73 15.91 6.93
N ILE A 434 -9.98 16.55 8.08
CA ILE A 434 -11.14 17.44 8.26
C ILE A 434 -11.14 18.63 7.29
N ARG A 435 -9.97 19.24 7.04
CA ARG A 435 -9.85 20.36 6.08
C ARG A 435 -10.16 19.92 4.65
N ARG A 436 -9.72 18.72 4.28
CA ARG A 436 -9.97 18.15 2.96
C ARG A 436 -11.43 17.73 2.80
N PHE A 437 -12.04 17.19 3.85
CA PHE A 437 -13.46 16.89 3.89
C PHE A 437 -14.31 18.12 3.57
N PHE A 438 -14.07 19.27 4.22
CA PHE A 438 -14.81 20.49 3.93
C PHE A 438 -14.63 20.97 2.48
N HIS A 439 -13.42 20.81 1.92
CA HIS A 439 -13.16 21.12 0.52
C HIS A 439 -13.96 20.22 -0.43
N ASP A 440 -13.95 18.91 -0.20
CA ASP A 440 -14.64 17.93 -1.06
C ASP A 440 -16.17 18.04 -0.94
N VAL A 441 -16.71 18.29 0.27
CA VAL A 441 -18.13 18.57 0.49
C VAL A 441 -18.56 19.85 -0.22
N ARG A 442 -17.73 20.90 -0.22
CA ARG A 442 -18.01 22.14 -0.94
C ARG A 442 -18.08 21.89 -2.44
N LEU A 443 -17.15 21.11 -3.00
CA LEU A 443 -17.18 20.74 -4.43
C LEU A 443 -18.40 19.89 -4.78
N PHE A 444 -18.77 18.92 -3.94
CA PHE A 444 -19.96 18.12 -4.12
C PHE A 444 -21.23 18.98 -4.11
N TYR A 445 -21.37 19.90 -3.15
CA TYR A 445 -22.50 20.81 -3.07
C TYR A 445 -22.58 21.74 -4.31
N LEU A 446 -21.44 22.20 -4.83
CA LEU A 446 -21.39 22.99 -6.06
C LEU A 446 -21.80 22.17 -7.30
N SER A 447 -21.47 20.88 -7.34
CA SER A 447 -21.87 19.98 -8.44
C SER A 447 -23.37 19.68 -8.47
N LEU A 448 -24.04 19.80 -7.32
CA LEU A 448 -25.49 19.62 -7.17
C LEU A 448 -26.29 20.90 -7.49
N ARG A 449 -25.64 22.07 -7.61
CA ARG A 449 -26.36 23.28 -8.02
C ARG A 449 -26.76 23.15 -9.49
N PRO A 450 -28.05 23.32 -9.84
CA PRO A 450 -28.46 23.35 -11.23
C PRO A 450 -27.70 24.45 -11.97
N ARG A 451 -27.21 24.15 -13.18
CA ARG A 451 -26.61 25.12 -14.10
C ARG A 451 -27.68 26.10 -14.60
N GLU A 452 -28.15 27.00 -13.73
CA GLU A 452 -29.18 27.99 -14.10
C GLU A 452 -28.63 29.15 -14.95
N ASN A 453 -27.32 29.24 -15.18
CA ASN A 453 -26.70 30.42 -15.82
C ASN A 453 -26.06 30.18 -17.20
N GLU A 454 -26.03 28.96 -17.74
CA GLU A 454 -25.49 28.75 -19.11
C GLU A 454 -26.51 29.12 -20.22
N HIS A 455 -27.82 29.13 -19.94
CA HIS A 455 -28.84 29.52 -20.92
C HIS A 455 -29.18 31.02 -20.94
N ARG A 456 -28.55 31.85 -20.10
CA ARG A 456 -28.84 33.29 -20.06
C ARG A 456 -27.90 34.15 -20.92
N GLN A 457 -26.80 33.60 -21.43
CA GLN A 457 -25.87 34.31 -22.30
C GLN A 457 -26.09 34.07 -23.81
N GLU A 458 -26.91 33.09 -24.22
CA GLU A 458 -27.23 32.87 -25.65
C GLU A 458 -28.44 33.65 -26.16
N ASN A 459 -29.18 34.35 -25.29
CA ASN A 459 -30.46 35.00 -25.64
C ASN A 459 -30.48 36.53 -25.46
N GLU A 460 -29.33 37.22 -25.42
CA GLU A 460 -29.33 38.67 -25.64
C GLU A 460 -29.32 38.96 -27.16
N PRO A 461 -30.40 39.51 -27.73
CA PRO A 461 -30.41 39.92 -29.13
C PRO A 461 -29.44 41.10 -29.32
N LEU A 462 -28.52 40.96 -30.28
CA LEU A 462 -27.76 42.05 -30.87
C LEU A 462 -28.73 43.16 -31.30
N ILE A 463 -28.81 44.24 -30.52
CA ILE A 463 -29.48 45.46 -30.95
C ILE A 463 -28.57 46.07 -32.04
N SER A 464 -29.07 46.01 -33.27
CA SER A 464 -28.53 46.69 -34.45
C SER A 464 -28.51 48.20 -34.23
N ALA A 465 -27.35 48.81 -34.40
CA ALA A 465 -27.22 50.24 -34.64
C ALA A 465 -27.56 50.51 -36.12
N ASP A 466 -28.63 51.27 -36.34
CA ASP A 466 -28.79 52.13 -37.51
C ASP A 466 -28.47 53.57 -37.10
#